data_AF-A0A4Q6BKU0-F1
#
_entry.id   AF-A0A4Q6BKU0-F1
#
_cell.length_a   1.000
_cell.length_b   1.000
_cell.length_c   1.000
_cell.angle_alpha   90.00
_cell.angle_beta   90.00
_cell.angle_gamma   90.00
#
_symmetry.space_group_name_H-M   'P 1'
#
loop_
_entity.id
_entity.type
_entity.pdbx_description
1 polymer ?
#
loop_
_entity_poly.entity_id
_entity_poly.type
_entity_poly.pdbx_seq_one_letter_code
_entity_poly.pdbx_strand_id
1 'polypeptide(L)' 'PILMTTFAAGGGMIPIAIGHGVGGEARSPMGVAVIGGLLASTVLTLLVVPCLFSLAEGAKHGLEARRQRKKAH' A
#
# COMPACT_ATOMS: atom_id res chain seq x y z
N PRO A 1 -8.30 5.30 9.32
CA PRO A 1 -6.87 5.44 9.74
C PRO A 1 -5.90 5.64 8.56
N ILE A 2 -5.82 4.70 7.60
CA ILE A 2 -4.87 4.76 6.46
C ILE A 2 -5.02 6.04 5.64
N LEU A 3 -6.26 6.37 5.24
CA LEU A 3 -6.54 7.60 4.48
C LEU A 3 -6.11 8.86 5.25
N MET A 4 -6.40 8.93 6.55
CA MET A 4 -6.04 10.06 7.42
C MET A 4 -4.53 10.26 7.49
N THR A 5 -3.75 9.18 7.64
CA THR A 5 -2.29 9.24 7.67
C THR A 5 -1.71 9.60 6.30
N THR A 6 -2.25 9.07 5.20
CA THR A 6 -1.81 9.42 3.84
C THR A 6 -2.07 10.90 3.54
N PHE A 7 -3.23 11.44 3.92
CA PHE A 7 -3.52 12.87 3.76
C PHE A 7 -2.61 13.76 4.61
N ALA A 8 -2.31 13.38 5.85
CA ALA A 8 -1.39 14.13 6.70
C ALA A 8 0.07 14.11 6.15
N ALA A 9 0.55 12.93 5.72
CA ALA A 9 1.89 12.78 5.14
C ALA A 9 2.01 13.50 3.78
N GLY A 10 1.01 13.35 2.92
CA GLY A 10 0.95 14.06 1.63
C GLY A 10 0.85 15.57 1.82
N GLY A 11 0.00 16.02 2.75
CA GLY A 11 -0.18 17.44 3.10
C GLY A 11 1.09 18.11 3.60
N GLY A 12 1.88 17.41 4.43
CA GLY A 12 3.16 17.92 4.94
C GLY A 12 4.25 18.11 3.88
N MET A 13 4.17 17.41 2.74
CA MET A 13 5.13 17.53 1.64
C MET A 13 4.71 18.53 0.55
N ILE A 14 3.49 19.06 0.61
CA ILE A 14 3.00 20.09 -0.31
C ILE A 14 3.99 21.26 -0.45
N PRO A 15 4.44 21.96 0.63
CA PRO A 15 5.33 23.12 0.50
C PRO A 15 6.69 22.78 -0.15
N ILE A 16 7.19 21.56 0.04
CA ILE A 16 8.44 21.07 -0.55
C ILE A 16 8.25 20.78 -2.05
N ALA A 17 7.10 20.22 -2.44
CA ALA A 17 6.77 19.90 -3.82
C ALA A 17 6.62 21.16 -4.70
N ILE A 18 6.07 22.26 -4.15
CA ILE A 18 5.95 23.55 -4.85
C ILE A 18 7.28 24.31 -4.95
N GLY A 19 8.39 23.75 -4.44
CA GLY A 19 9.73 24.34 -4.56
C GLY A 19 9.94 25.62 -3.75
N HIS A 20 9.04 25.95 -2.80
CA HIS A 20 9.18 27.12 -1.94
C HIS A 20 10.26 26.87 -0.87
N GLY A 21 11.50 27.25 -1.19
CA GLY A 21 12.65 27.17 -0.28
C GLY A 21 13.99 27.15 -1.02
N VAL A 22 15.07 27.54 -0.35
CA VAL A 22 16.43 27.54 -0.91
C VAL A 22 16.83 26.12 -1.32
N GLY A 23 17.18 25.91 -2.60
CA GLY A 23 17.44 24.58 -3.18
C GLY A 23 16.18 23.81 -3.63
N GLY A 24 15.04 24.49 -3.74
CA GLY A 24 13.76 23.92 -4.18
C GLY A 24 13.78 23.29 -5.58
N GLU A 25 14.67 23.75 -6.46
CA GLU A 25 14.83 23.21 -7.82
C GLU A 25 15.29 21.74 -7.81
N ALA A 26 16.14 21.36 -6.85
CA ALA A 26 16.60 19.98 -6.67
C ALA A 26 15.64 19.13 -5.82
N ARG A 27 14.92 19.75 -4.86
CA ARG A 27 14.05 19.04 -3.91
C ARG A 27 12.60 18.88 -4.38
N SER A 28 12.13 19.73 -5.29
CA SER A 28 10.80 19.63 -5.91
C SER A 28 10.56 18.29 -6.60
N PRO A 29 11.44 17.76 -7.48
CA PRO A 29 11.21 16.45 -8.10
C PRO A 29 11.23 15.30 -7.10
N MET A 30 12.03 15.39 -6.02
CA MET A 30 12.02 14.41 -4.94
C MET A 30 10.69 14.43 -4.18
N GLY A 31 10.16 15.61 -3.85
CA GLY A 31 8.87 15.75 -3.18
C GLY A 31 7.72 15.17 -3.99
N VAL A 32 7.70 15.43 -5.30
CA VAL A 32 6.69 14.87 -6.22
C VAL A 32 6.79 13.34 -6.29
N ALA A 33 8.00 12.79 -6.36
CA ALA A 33 8.21 11.33 -6.38
C ALA A 33 7.72 10.66 -5.09
N VAL A 34 7.96 11.25 -3.91
CA VAL A 34 7.47 10.68 -2.65
C VAL A 34 5.94 10.78 -2.55
N ILE A 35 5.33 11.91 -2.92
CA ILE A 35 3.86 12.04 -2.91
C ILE A 35 3.23 11.02 -3.84
N GLY A 36 3.76 10.86 -5.06
CA GLY A 36 3.31 9.84 -6.01
C GLY A 36 3.48 8.42 -5.45
N GLY A 37 4.62 8.13 -4.83
CA GLY A 37 4.90 6.84 -4.19
C GLY A 37 3.95 6.53 -3.02
N LEU A 38 3.62 7.51 -2.19
CA LEU A 38 2.66 7.34 -1.10
C LEU A 38 1.24 7.08 -1.59
N LEU A 39 0.80 7.81 -2.62
CA LEU A 39 -0.51 7.58 -3.24
C LEU A 39 -0.57 6.20 -3.87
N ALA A 40 0.43 5.82 -4.66
CA ALA A 40 0.53 4.51 -5.29
C ALA A 40 0.58 3.38 -4.25
N SER A 41 1.35 3.54 -3.17
CA SER A 41 1.44 2.56 -2.08
C SER A 41 0.12 2.41 -1.32
N THR A 42 -0.64 3.49 -1.16
CA THR A 42 -1.97 3.44 -0.55
C THR A 42 -2.94 2.64 -1.41
N VAL A 43 -3.00 2.91 -2.72
CA VAL A 43 -3.85 2.16 -3.66
C VAL A 43 -3.41 0.71 -3.75
N LEU A 44 -2.10 0.47 -3.86
CA LEU A 44 -1.54 -0.87 -3.91
C LEU A 44 -1.88 -1.65 -2.65
N THR A 45 -1.76 -1.06 -1.46
CA THR A 45 -2.12 -1.71 -0.20
C THR A 45 -3.60 -2.09 -0.17
N LEU A 46 -4.49 -1.19 -0.60
CA LEU A 46 -5.94 -1.47 -0.66
C LEU A 46 -6.29 -2.62 -1.62
N LEU A 47 -5.49 -2.85 -2.67
CA LEU A 47 -5.68 -3.97 -3.61
C LEU A 47 -4.94 -5.25 -3.20
N VAL A 48 -3.74 -5.12 -2.63
CA VAL A 48 -2.88 -6.24 -2.24
C VAL A 48 -3.46 -6.98 -1.04
N VAL A 49 -3.96 -6.26 -0.03
CA VAL A 49 -4.57 -6.87 1.16
C VAL A 49 -5.71 -7.84 0.82
N PRO A 50 -6.76 -7.46 0.04
CA PRO A 50 -7.83 -8.39 -0.32
C PRO A 50 -7.36 -9.51 -1.25
N CYS A 51 -6.40 -9.24 -2.14
CA CYS A 51 -5.82 -10.27 -3.01
C CYS A 51 -5.09 -11.35 -2.20
N LEU A 52 -4.24 -10.94 -1.25
CA LEU A 52 -3.57 -11.85 -0.32
C LEU A 52 -4.55 -12.64 0.53
N PHE A 53 -5.65 -12.00 0.97
CA PHE A 53 -6.69 -12.68 1.73
C PHE A 53 -7.37 -13.78 0.90
N SER A 54 -7.76 -13.48 -0.34
CA SER A 54 -8.34 -14.48 -1.26
C SER A 54 -7.39 -15.66 -1.52
N LEU A 55 -6.10 -15.38 -1.70
CA LEU A 55 -5.09 -16.43 -1.89
C LEU A 55 -4.94 -17.32 -0.65
N ALA A 56 -4.91 -16.70 0.54
CA ALA A 56 -4.82 -17.43 1.80
C ALA A 56 -6.07 -18.30 2.06
N GLU A 57 -7.25 -17.80 1.73
CA GLU A 57 -8.51 -18.55 1.87
C GLU A 57 -8.55 -19.76 0.92
N GLY A 58 -8.16 -19.57 -0.34
CA GLY A 58 -8.03 -20.68 -1.29
C GLY A 58 -7.02 -21.75 -0.85
N ALA A 59 -5.89 -21.33 -0.27
CA ALA A 59 -4.89 -22.25 0.26
C ALA A 59 -5.42 -23.05 1.47
N LYS A 60 -6.20 -22.42 2.35
CA LYS A 60 -6.84 -23.09 3.50
C LYS A 60 -7.84 -24.16 3.05
N HIS A 61 -8.73 -23.84 2.12
CA HIS A 61 -9.69 -24.82 1.57
C HIS A 61 -8.98 -26.02 0.92
N GLY A 62 -7.89 -25.79 0.20
CA GLY A 62 -7.09 -26.87 -0.38
C GLY A 62 -6.45 -27.80 0.66
N LEU A 63 -6.00 -27.25 1.79
CA LEU A 63 -5.47 -28.03 2.90
C LEU A 63 -6.56 -28.81 3.65
N GLU A 64 -7.72 -28.21 3.86
CA GLU A 64 -8.85 -28.84 4.56
C GLU A 64 -9.46 -29.99 3.74
N ALA A 65 -9.58 -29.83 2.42
CA ALA A 65 -10.01 -30.89 1.52
C ALA A 65 -9.09 -32.12 1.58
N ARG A 66 -7.78 -31.91 1.72
CA ARG A 66 -6.80 -32.99 1.91
C ARG A 66 -6.88 -33.64 3.28
N ARG A 67 -7.20 -32.87 4.32
CA ARG A 67 -7.33 -33.35 5.71
C ARG A 67 -8.58 -34.21 5.90
N GLN A 68 -9.68 -33.90 5.21
CA GLN A 68 -10.89 -34.73 5.22
C GLN A 68 -10.68 -36.08 4.52
N ARG A 69 -9.95 -36.11 3.39
CA ARG A 69 -9.56 -37.38 2.74
C ARG A 69 -8.74 -38.30 3.64
N LYS A 70 -7.88 -37.75 4.50
CA LYS A 70 -7.09 -38.54 5.46
C LYS A 70 -7.87 -39.04 6.68
N LYS A 71 -9.04 -38.45 6.98
CA LYS A 71 -9.91 -38.90 8.09
C LYS A 71 -10.94 -39.94 7.67
N ALA A 72 -11.23 -40.03 6.37
CA ALA A 72 -12.15 -41.00 5.79
C ALA A 72 -11.49 -42.35 5.46
N HIS A 73 -10.26 -42.58 5.91
CA HIS A 73 -9.44 -43.74 5.61
C HIS A 73 -8.70 -44.18 6.87
#